data_AF-A0A1B3WR36-F1
#
_entry.id   AF-A0A1B3WR36-F1
#
_cell.length_a   1.000
_cell.length_b   1.000
_cell.length_c   1.000
_cell.angle_alpha   90.00
_cell.angle_beta   90.00
_cell.angle_gamma   90.00
#
_symmetry.space_group_name_H-M   'P 1'
#
loop_
_entity.id
_entity.type
_entity.pdbx_description
1 polymer ?
#
loop_
_entity_poly.entity_id
_entity_poly.type
_entity_poly.pdbx_seq_one_letter_code
_entity_poly.pdbx_strand_id
1 'polypeptide(L)'
;MMDFLAVFINTFVNVMEAVLIVYVILPFFVPPDNRFRAFVDSIVEFFLAPLRRVIPQAGPFDMAFMALWFLLILLQSAASMI
;
A
#
# COMPACT_ATOMS: atom_id res chain seq x y z
N MET A 1 0.04 17.32 -20.83
CA MET A 1 0.72 16.00 -20.75
C MET A 1 1.14 15.72 -19.31
N MET A 2 1.81 16.66 -18.64
CA MET A 2 2.15 16.55 -17.22
C MET A 2 0.91 16.45 -16.32
N ASP A 3 -0.17 17.18 -16.64
CA ASP A 3 -1.43 17.10 -15.87
C ASP A 3 -2.05 15.70 -15.88
N PHE A 4 -1.99 15.01 -17.03
CA PHE A 4 -2.49 13.64 -17.16
C PHE A 4 -1.68 12.69 -16.28
N LEU A 5 -0.35 12.83 -16.27
CA LEU A 5 0.54 12.04 -15.41
C LEU A 5 0.23 12.28 -13.93
N ALA A 6 0.06 13.53 -13.51
CA ALA A 6 -0.29 13.87 -12.14
C ALA A 6 -1.64 13.25 -11.73
N VAL A 7 -2.68 13.38 -12.56
CA VAL A 7 -3.98 12.74 -12.32
C VAL A 7 -3.87 11.23 -12.23
N PHE A 8 -3.10 10.60 -13.11
CA PHE A 8 -2.88 9.16 -13.09
C PHE A 8 -2.20 8.70 -11.81
N ILE A 9 -1.10 9.36 -11.41
CA ILE A 9 -0.37 9.04 -10.18
C ILE A 9 -1.27 9.23 -8.96
N ASN A 10 -1.96 10.36 -8.86
CA ASN A 10 -2.86 10.64 -7.75
C ASN A 10 -3.98 9.60 -7.65
N THR A 11 -4.56 9.21 -8.79
CA THR A 11 -5.60 8.18 -8.83
C THR A 11 -5.06 6.82 -8.40
N PHE A 12 -3.87 6.44 -8.89
CA PHE A 12 -3.21 5.20 -8.51
C PHE A 12 -2.91 5.16 -7.00
N VAL A 13 -2.34 6.24 -6.45
CA VAL A 13 -2.04 6.35 -5.01
C VAL A 13 -3.32 6.23 -4.19
N ASN A 14 -4.37 6.98 -4.53
CA ASN A 14 -5.65 6.93 -3.80
C ASN A 14 -6.27 5.52 -3.79
N VAL A 15 -6.19 4.79 -4.91
CA VAL A 15 -6.65 3.40 -4.98
C VAL A 15 -5.79 2.51 -4.09
N MET A 16 -4.47 2.68 -4.13
CA MET A 16 -3.57 1.90 -3.28
C MET A 16 -3.77 2.18 -1.80
N GLU A 17 -3.97 3.42 -1.38
CA GLU A 17 -4.30 3.78 0.00
C GLU A 17 -5.60 3.11 0.45
N ALA A 18 -6.64 3.12 -0.38
CA ALA A 18 -7.88 2.42 -0.09
C ALA A 18 -7.64 0.90 0.08
N VAL A 19 -6.83 0.28 -0.77
CA VAL A 19 -6.45 -1.14 -0.64
C VAL A 19 -5.66 -1.38 0.66
N LEU A 20 -4.75 -0.50 1.04
CA LEU A 20 -3.98 -0.60 2.29
C LEU A 20 -4.87 -0.48 3.53
N ILE A 21 -5.86 0.41 3.51
CA ILE A 21 -6.86 0.51 4.57
C ILE A 21 -7.64 -0.80 4.68
N VAL A 22 -8.12 -1.34 3.54
CA VAL A 22 -8.81 -2.63 3.51
C VAL A 22 -7.90 -3.71 4.06
N TYR A 23 -6.65 -3.80 3.63
CA TYR A 23 -5.67 -4.79 4.13
C TYR A 23 -5.50 -4.78 5.65
N VAL A 24 -5.45 -3.59 6.28
CA VAL A 24 -5.33 -3.49 7.75
C VAL A 24 -6.62 -3.88 8.46
N ILE A 25 -7.78 -3.49 7.92
CA ILE A 25 -9.08 -3.67 8.58
C ILE A 25 -9.65 -5.07 8.35
N LEU A 26 -9.42 -5.66 7.18
CA LEU A 26 -10.04 -6.92 6.75
C LEU A 26 -9.77 -8.10 7.71
N PRO A 27 -8.54 -8.29 8.27
CA PRO A 27 -8.25 -9.35 9.23
C PRO A 27 -9.11 -9.33 10.50
N PHE A 28 -9.69 -8.18 10.87
CA PHE A 28 -10.56 -8.05 12.05
C PHE A 28 -11.94 -8.69 11.83
N PHE A 29 -12.37 -8.85 10.57
CA PHE A 29 -13.72 -9.32 10.23
C PHE A 29 -13.71 -10.61 9.41
N VAL A 30 -12.63 -10.90 8.69
CA VAL A 30 -12.56 -11.97 7.70
C VAL A 30 -11.44 -12.95 8.03
N PRO A 31 -11.73 -14.25 8.12
CA PRO A 31 -10.72 -15.26 8.45
C PRO A 31 -9.70 -15.46 7.31
N PRO A 32 -8.49 -15.99 7.60
CA PRO A 32 -7.40 -16.10 6.62
C PRO A 32 -7.66 -16.98 5.40
N ASP A 33 -8.58 -17.93 5.51
CA ASP A 33 -8.99 -18.87 4.45
C ASP A 33 -9.92 -18.25 3.40
N ASN A 34 -10.39 -17.03 3.64
CA ASN A 34 -11.25 -16.32 2.71
C ASN A 34 -10.47 -15.88 1.45
N ARG A 35 -11.01 -16.21 0.27
CA ARG A 35 -10.38 -15.89 -1.02
C ARG A 35 -10.23 -14.38 -1.27
N PHE A 36 -11.18 -13.57 -0.81
CA PHE A 36 -11.10 -12.12 -0.95
C PHE A 36 -9.97 -11.54 -0.09
N ARG A 37 -9.80 -12.06 1.13
CA ARG A 37 -8.65 -11.71 1.98
C ARG A 37 -7.33 -12.07 1.32
N ALA A 38 -7.19 -13.31 0.88
CA ALA A 38 -5.99 -13.78 0.20
C ALA A 38 -5.67 -12.94 -1.06
N PHE A 39 -6.69 -12.47 -1.78
CA PHE A 39 -6.52 -11.58 -2.92
C PHE A 39 -5.97 -10.20 -2.52
N VAL A 40 -6.58 -9.54 -1.52
CA VAL A 40 -6.09 -8.24 -1.01
C VAL A 40 -4.67 -8.38 -0.47
N ASP A 41 -4.41 -9.44 0.31
CA ASP A 41 -3.10 -9.75 0.85
C ASP A 41 -2.07 -9.93 -0.28
N SER A 42 -2.43 -10.60 -1.39
CA SER A 42 -1.52 -10.79 -2.52
C SER A 42 -1.13 -9.48 -3.24
N ILE A 43 -2.07 -8.54 -3.35
CA ILE A 43 -1.79 -7.22 -3.96
C ILE A 43 -0.80 -6.47 -3.08
N VAL A 44 -1.07 -6.40 -1.78
CA VAL A 44 -0.23 -5.66 -0.84
C VAL A 44 1.14 -6.34 -0.68
N GLU A 45 1.17 -7.67 -0.59
CA GLU A 45 2.40 -8.45 -0.44
C GLU A 45 3.36 -8.27 -1.63
N PHE A 46 2.83 -8.09 -2.84
CA PHE A 46 3.65 -7.79 -4.01
C PHE A 46 4.54 -6.54 -3.80
N PHE A 47 4.00 -5.51 -3.13
CA PHE A 47 4.75 -4.29 -2.80
C PHE A 47 5.54 -4.39 -1.49
N LEU A 48 5.02 -5.13 -0.50
CA LEU A 48 5.70 -5.30 0.79
C LEU A 48 6.89 -6.25 0.74
N ALA A 49 6.85 -7.31 -0.07
CA ALA A 49 7.90 -8.32 -0.10
C ALA A 49 9.29 -7.74 -0.47
N PRO A 50 9.43 -6.82 -1.44
CA PRO A 50 10.69 -6.11 -1.68
C PRO A 50 11.11 -5.23 -0.50
N LEU A 51 10.17 -4.52 0.13
CA LEU A 51 10.46 -3.62 1.25
C LEU A 51 10.93 -4.40 2.49
N ARG A 52 10.32 -5.56 2.77
CA ARG A 52 10.70 -6.47 3.87
C ARG A 52 12.07 -7.11 3.71
N ARG A 53 12.66 -7.09 2.50
CA ARG A 53 14.06 -7.51 2.31
C ARG A 53 15.05 -6.50 2.87
N VAL A 54 14.66 -5.22 2.91
CA VAL A 54 15.52 -4.12 3.38
C VAL A 54 15.17 -3.74 4.81
N ILE A 55 13.87 -3.73 5.14
CA ILE A 55 13.36 -3.37 6.45
C ILE A 55 13.24 -4.64 7.29
N PRO A 56 14.08 -4.81 8.32
CA PRO A 56 13.94 -5.93 9.24
C PRO A 56 12.59 -5.87 9.95
N GLN A 57 12.01 -7.02 10.26
CA GLN A 57 10.82 -7.11 11.11
C GLN A 57 11.20 -6.65 12.52
N ALA A 58 11.00 -5.37 12.84
CA ALA A 58 11.27 -4.82 14.15
C ALA A 58 9.95 -4.59 14.90
N GLY A 59 9.67 -5.48 15.84
CA GLY A 59 8.52 -5.38 16.74
C GLY A 59 7.20 -5.92 16.19
N PRO A 60 6.08 -5.68 16.89
CA PRO A 60 4.75 -6.23 16.55
C PRO A 60 4.04 -5.49 15.41
N PHE A 61 4.58 -4.37 14.94
CA PHE A 61 4.01 -3.55 13.89
C PHE A 61 4.67 -3.87 12.54
N ASP A 62 3.87 -3.92 11.46
CA ASP A 62 4.40 -4.10 10.12
C ASP A 62 5.08 -2.80 9.65
N MET A 63 6.39 -2.69 9.92
CA MET A 63 7.18 -1.53 9.50
C MET A 63 7.24 -1.39 7.98
N ALA A 64 7.11 -2.49 7.22
CA ALA A 64 7.09 -2.43 5.77
C ALA A 64 5.79 -1.80 5.26
N PHE A 65 4.65 -2.08 5.91
CA PHE A 65 3.39 -1.39 5.63
C PHE A 65 3.52 0.13 5.83
N MET A 66 4.08 0.56 6.96
CA MET A 66 4.29 1.99 7.23
C MET A 66 5.22 2.63 6.19
N ALA A 67 6.28 1.94 5.80
CA ALA A 67 7.19 2.42 4.76
C ALA A 67 6.51 2.53 3.39
N LEU A 68 5.70 1.54 2.99
CA LEU A 68 4.93 1.60 1.76
C LEU A 68 3.96 2.78 1.76
N TRP A 69 3.21 2.96 2.86
CA TRP A 69 2.31 4.09 3.01
C TRP A 69 3.05 5.43 2.88
N PHE A 70 4.20 5.56 3.55
CA PHE A 70 5.02 6.77 3.47
C PHE A 70 5.52 7.04 2.04
N LEU A 71 5.95 6.01 1.30
CA LEU A 71 6.37 6.14 -0.09
C LEU A 71 5.24 6.62 -1.00
N LEU A 72 4.01 6.16 -0.77
CA LEU A 72 2.83 6.61 -1.52
C LEU A 72 2.54 8.10 -1.28
N ILE A 73 2.63 8.57 -0.03
CA ILE A 73 2.48 10.00 0.30
C ILE A 73 3.57 10.83 -0.40
N LEU A 74 4.82 10.37 -0.38
CA LEU A 74 5.91 11.07 -1.06
C LEU A 74 5.68 11.14 -2.58
N LEU A 75 5.21 10.05 -3.18
CA LEU A 75 4.89 9.99 -4.60
C LEU A 75 3.76 10.96 -4.96
N GLN A 76 2.69 11.01 -4.16
CA GLN A 76 1.59 11.95 -4.34
C GLN A 76 2.03 13.39 -4.15
N SER A 77 2.86 13.66 -3.13
CA SER A 77 3.42 15.00 -2.90
C SER A 77 4.27 15.45 -4.08
N ALA A 78 5.14 14.58 -4.62
CA ALA A 78 5.92 14.88 -5.80
C ALA A 78 5.03 15.14 -7.03
N ALA A 79 3.97 14.34 -7.22
CA ALA A 79 3.02 14.54 -8.32
C ALA A 79 2.23 15.85 -8.20
N SER A 80 1.98 16.34 -6.98
CA SER A 80 1.31 17.62 -6.74
C SER A 80 2.16 18.86 -7.03
N MET A 81 3.48 18.69 -7.15
CA MET A 81 4.43 19.78 -7.43
C MET A 81 4.68 20.01 -8.93
N ILE A 82 4.16 19.15 -9.78
CA ILE A 82 4.38 19.14 -11.24
C ILE A 82 3.11 19.65 -11.92
#